data_AF-A0A9E7BZV8-F1
#
_entry.id   AF-A0A9E7BZV8-F1
#
_cell.length_a   1.000
_cell.length_b   1.000
_cell.length_c   1.000
_cell.angle_alpha   90.00
_cell.angle_beta   90.00
_cell.angle_gamma   90.00
#
_symmetry.space_group_name_H-M   'P 1'
#
loop_
_entity.id
_entity.type
_entity.pdbx_description
1 polymer ?
#
loop_
_entity_poly.entity_id
_entity_poly.type
_entity_poly.pdbx_seq_one_letter_code
_entity_poly.pdbx_strand_id
1 'polypeptide(L)'
;MSSDPLEGIAAADAHLGRPVPLPQAALPLVRWTEVRPAGPAGVEIEFNLDDSRAGAPGRLALYVGLDPPPAREWPGDEPPRDVPVGDAPGRWREAELVEAQPSLRPVVELEWHAHGLHLRLTAQGPWPPERLVEIANSVVPG
;
A
#
# COMPACT_ATOMS: atom_id res chain seq x y z
N MET A 1 -7.75 -17.22 9.14
CA MET A 1 -7.85 -16.77 10.54
C MET A 1 -8.19 -15.30 10.49
N SER A 2 -9.35 -14.90 11.01
CA SER A 2 -9.68 -13.47 11.13
C SER A 2 -8.85 -12.93 12.28
N SER A 3 -7.81 -12.18 11.96
CA SER A 3 -7.06 -11.42 12.95
C SER A 3 -7.78 -10.10 13.17
N ASP A 4 -8.14 -9.81 14.41
CA ASP A 4 -8.84 -8.57 14.74
C ASP A 4 -8.02 -7.34 14.30
N PRO A 5 -8.68 -6.24 13.89
CA PRO A 5 -7.99 -4.99 13.56
C PRO A 5 -7.11 -4.52 14.73
N LEU A 6 -5.95 -3.96 14.41
CA LEU A 6 -5.10 -3.30 15.40
C LEU A 6 -5.64 -1.90 15.69
N GLU A 7 -5.59 -1.48 16.96
CA GLU A 7 -6.04 -0.17 17.39
C GLU A 7 -5.02 0.94 17.03
N GLY A 8 -4.99 1.29 15.74
CA GLY A 8 -4.19 2.39 15.20
C GLY A 8 -2.69 2.10 15.08
N ILE A 9 -1.91 3.15 14.79
CA ILE A 9 -0.49 3.04 14.44
C ILE A 9 0.37 2.57 15.63
N ALA A 10 0.07 3.01 16.85
CA ALA A 10 0.83 2.57 18.02
C ALA A 10 0.73 1.04 18.24
N ALA A 11 -0.43 0.44 17.95
CA ALA A 11 -0.59 -1.00 17.99
C ALA A 11 0.16 -1.70 16.84
N ALA A 12 0.25 -1.07 15.67
CA ALA A 12 1.10 -1.56 14.58
C ALA A 12 2.59 -1.53 14.94
N ASP A 13 3.06 -0.45 15.56
CA ASP A 13 4.45 -0.34 16.02
C ASP A 13 4.79 -1.45 17.01
N ALA A 14 3.89 -1.72 17.95
CA ALA A 14 4.03 -2.80 18.92
C ALA A 14 4.03 -4.19 18.25
N HIS A 15 3.16 -4.41 17.27
CA HIS A 15 3.08 -5.67 16.51
C HIS A 15 4.34 -5.92 15.68
N LEU A 16 4.85 -4.89 15.00
CA LEU A 16 6.07 -4.97 14.19
C LEU A 16 7.35 -4.99 15.05
N GLY A 17 7.26 -4.55 16.30
CA GLY A 17 8.40 -4.41 17.23
C GLY A 17 9.29 -3.20 16.93
N ARG A 18 8.82 -2.26 16.10
CA ARG A 18 9.51 -1.03 15.70
C ARG A 18 8.51 -0.04 15.10
N PRO A 19 8.84 1.27 15.04
CA PRO A 19 8.01 2.24 14.34
C PRO A 19 7.75 1.84 12.88
N VAL A 20 6.49 1.88 12.47
CA VAL A 20 6.08 1.65 11.09
C VAL A 20 6.44 2.87 10.25
N PRO A 21 7.21 2.73 9.15
CA PRO A 21 7.49 3.83 8.24
C PRO A 21 6.21 4.20 7.49
N LEU A 22 5.61 5.34 7.83
CA LEU A 22 4.45 5.88 7.14
C LEU A 22 4.89 6.78 5.97
N PRO A 23 4.07 6.93 4.92
CA PRO A 23 4.35 7.90 3.86
C PRO A 23 4.42 9.32 4.42
N GLN A 24 5.49 10.06 4.10
CA GLN A 24 5.61 11.48 4.43
C GLN A 24 5.01 12.40 3.35
N ALA A 25 4.79 11.90 2.14
CA ALA A 25 4.09 12.63 1.09
C ALA A 25 2.62 12.86 1.49
N ALA A 26 2.11 14.06 1.22
CA ALA A 26 0.73 14.40 1.54
C ALA A 26 -0.28 13.48 0.82
N LEU A 27 -1.03 12.67 1.54
CA LEU A 27 -2.10 11.90 0.94
C LEU A 27 -3.30 12.81 0.61
N PRO A 28 -4.16 12.44 -0.37
CA PRO A 28 -5.51 12.97 -0.46
C PRO A 28 -6.24 12.85 0.88
N LEU A 29 -7.33 13.60 1.06
CA LEU A 29 -8.06 13.64 2.32
C LEU A 29 -8.42 12.22 2.81
N VAL A 30 -7.77 11.78 3.88
CA VAL A 30 -8.04 10.49 4.52
C VAL A 30 -9.31 10.64 5.36
N ARG A 31 -10.33 9.84 5.07
CA ARG A 31 -11.57 9.81 5.85
C ARG A 31 -11.41 8.96 7.10
N TRP A 32 -10.77 7.80 6.98
CA TRP A 32 -10.37 6.97 8.10
C TRP A 32 -9.21 6.05 7.71
N THR A 33 -8.54 5.52 8.73
CA THR A 33 -7.45 4.54 8.59
C THR A 33 -7.86 3.25 9.29
N GLU A 34 -7.60 2.12 8.64
CA GLU A 34 -7.73 0.81 9.25
C GLU A 34 -6.35 0.13 9.29
N VAL A 35 -6.05 -0.54 10.40
CA VAL A 35 -4.77 -1.21 10.60
C VAL A 35 -5.07 -2.68 10.87
N ARG A 36 -4.41 -3.57 10.15
CA ARG A 36 -4.59 -5.02 10.31
C ARG A 36 -3.22 -5.70 10.40
N PRO A 37 -3.08 -6.76 11.19
CA PRO A 37 -1.87 -7.57 11.11
C PRO A 37 -1.91 -8.36 9.80
N ALA A 38 -0.75 -8.49 9.16
CA ALA A 38 -0.56 -9.17 7.89
C ALA A 38 0.49 -10.27 8.07
N GLY A 39 0.15 -11.23 8.92
CA GLY A 39 1.05 -12.28 9.39
C GLY A 39 1.75 -11.95 10.72
N PRO A 40 2.69 -12.79 11.18
CA PRO A 40 3.33 -12.65 12.49
C PRO A 40 4.22 -11.42 12.64
N ALA A 41 4.80 -10.94 11.53
CA ALA A 41 5.80 -9.86 11.51
C ALA A 41 5.49 -8.82 10.44
N GLY A 42 4.21 -8.63 10.10
CA GLY A 42 3.75 -7.68 9.12
C GLY A 42 2.46 -7.00 9.54
N VAL A 43 2.28 -5.78 9.06
CA VAL A 43 1.07 -4.96 9.23
C VAL A 43 0.64 -4.42 7.87
N GLU A 44 -0.65 -4.22 7.69
CA GLU A 44 -1.22 -3.52 6.55
C GLU A 44 -2.03 -2.34 7.06
N ILE A 45 -1.72 -1.16 6.53
CA ILE A 45 -2.37 0.10 6.88
C ILE A 45 -3.15 0.57 5.66
N GLU A 46 -4.48 0.60 5.79
CA GLU A 46 -5.38 1.05 4.75
C GLU A 46 -5.84 2.48 5.02
N PHE A 47 -5.54 3.39 4.10
CA PHE A 47 -6.05 4.75 4.05
C PHE A 47 -7.27 4.77 3.13
N ASN A 48 -8.45 4.94 3.71
CA ASN A 48 -9.69 5.15 2.95
C ASN A 48 -9.80 6.64 2.65
N LEU A 49 -9.70 6.99 1.38
CA LEU A 49 -9.59 8.37 0.92
C LEU A 49 -10.97 8.93 0.55
N ASP A 50 -11.09 10.24 0.51
CA ASP A 50 -12.29 10.90 -0.02
C ASP A 50 -12.37 10.76 -1.53
N ASP A 51 -13.25 9.86 -1.97
CA ASP A 51 -13.53 9.54 -3.38
C ASP A 51 -14.76 10.25 -3.94
N SER A 52 -15.33 11.20 -3.19
CA SER A 52 -16.60 11.86 -3.54
C SER A 52 -16.56 12.71 -4.82
N ARG A 53 -15.37 12.93 -5.38
CA ARG A 53 -15.15 13.74 -6.58
C ARG A 53 -14.76 12.86 -7.76
N ALA A 54 -15.25 13.20 -8.95
CA ALA A 54 -14.84 12.53 -10.18
C ALA A 54 -13.31 12.60 -10.34
N GLY A 55 -12.67 11.45 -10.55
CA GLY A 55 -11.22 11.35 -10.67
C GLY A 55 -10.46 11.33 -9.34
N ALA A 56 -11.14 11.27 -8.20
CA ALA A 56 -10.46 11.12 -6.91
C ALA A 56 -10.03 9.66 -6.67
N PRO A 57 -8.83 9.42 -6.11
CA PRO A 57 -8.39 8.09 -5.75
C PRO A 57 -9.19 7.54 -4.56
N GLY A 58 -9.58 6.26 -4.61
CA GLY A 58 -10.48 5.68 -3.62
C GLY A 58 -9.80 5.10 -2.39
N ARG A 59 -8.65 4.46 -2.58
CA ARG A 59 -7.98 3.74 -1.50
C ARG A 59 -6.49 3.63 -1.73
N LEU A 60 -5.74 3.64 -0.63
CA LEU A 60 -4.33 3.32 -0.60
C LEU A 60 -4.08 2.37 0.58
N ALA A 61 -3.35 1.28 0.38
CA ALA A 61 -2.92 0.38 1.43
C ALA A 61 -1.41 0.19 1.39
N LEU A 62 -0.77 0.23 2.57
CA LEU A 62 0.66 0.00 2.74
C LEU A 62 0.86 -1.24 3.62
N TYR A 63 1.43 -2.28 3.03
CA TYR A 63 2.01 -3.38 3.79
C TYR A 63 3.42 -3.02 4.22
N VAL A 64 3.75 -3.34 5.48
CA VAL A 64 5.08 -3.26 6.05
C VAL A 64 5.35 -4.55 6.81
N GLY A 65 6.40 -5.28 6.46
CA GLY A 65 6.77 -6.49 7.19
C GLY A 65 8.24 -6.88 7.11
N LEU A 66 8.66 -7.73 8.04
CA LEU A 66 9.99 -8.35 8.02
C LEU A 66 10.07 -9.51 7.02
N ASP A 67 8.93 -10.11 6.70
CA ASP A 67 8.78 -11.13 5.67
C ASP A 67 8.10 -10.55 4.42
N PRO A 68 8.22 -11.18 3.24
CA PRO A 68 7.46 -10.79 2.06
C PRO A 68 5.95 -10.72 2.33
N PRO A 69 5.22 -9.80 1.68
CA PRO A 69 3.77 -9.72 1.84
C PRO A 69 3.10 -11.05 1.47
N PRO A 70 1.98 -11.42 2.13
CA PRO A 70 1.22 -12.58 1.74
C PRO A 70 0.88 -12.54 0.25
N ALA A 71 1.09 -13.67 -0.43
CA ALA A 71 0.71 -13.82 -1.82
C ALA A 71 -0.79 -13.55 -1.96
N ARG A 72 -1.15 -12.70 -2.91
CA ARG A 72 -2.53 -12.43 -3.29
C ARG A 72 -2.73 -12.85 -4.73
N GLU A 73 -3.91 -13.37 -5.03
CA GLU A 73 -4.32 -13.53 -6.42
C GLU A 73 -4.35 -12.16 -7.09
N TRP A 74 -3.72 -12.07 -8.25
CA TRP A 74 -3.67 -10.84 -9.03
C TRP A 74 -4.39 -11.06 -10.35
N PRO A 75 -5.42 -10.27 -10.66
CA PRO A 75 -6.16 -10.38 -11.90
C PRO A 75 -5.47 -9.55 -12.96
N GLY A 76 -4.39 -10.10 -13.50
CA GLY A 76 -3.64 -9.51 -14.59
C GLY A 76 -2.58 -10.48 -15.09
N ASP A 77 -2.61 -10.77 -16.39
CA ASP A 77 -1.64 -11.66 -17.04
C ASP A 77 -0.35 -10.92 -17.44
N GLU A 78 -0.33 -9.59 -17.32
CA GLU A 78 0.86 -8.80 -17.61
C GLU A 78 1.96 -9.06 -16.57
N PRO A 79 3.21 -9.29 -17.03
CA PRO A 79 4.33 -9.47 -16.12
C PRO A 79 4.59 -8.17 -15.35
N PRO A 80 5.05 -8.26 -14.09
CA PRO A 80 5.51 -7.10 -13.34
C PRO A 80 6.59 -6.35 -14.12
N ARG A 81 6.52 -5.01 -14.13
CA ARG A 81 7.55 -4.14 -14.70
C ARG A 81 8.43 -3.55 -13.59
N ASP A 82 9.73 -3.45 -13.84
CA ASP A 82 10.66 -2.82 -12.90
C ASP A 82 10.50 -1.30 -12.92
N VAL A 83 10.45 -0.68 -11.74
CA VAL A 83 10.39 0.78 -11.56
C VAL A 83 11.28 1.19 -10.38
N PRO A 84 11.98 2.33 -10.44
CA PRO A 84 12.78 2.79 -9.30
C PRO A 84 11.88 3.36 -8.19
N VAL A 85 12.21 3.03 -6.94
CA VAL A 85 11.64 3.61 -5.72
C VAL A 85 12.79 4.18 -4.88
N GLY A 86 13.13 5.44 -5.13
CA GLY A 86 14.33 6.08 -4.59
C GLY A 86 15.56 5.35 -5.12
N ASP A 87 16.39 4.86 -4.20
CA ASP A 87 17.57 4.05 -4.52
C ASP A 87 17.28 2.54 -4.60
N ALA A 88 16.04 2.11 -4.34
CA ALA A 88 15.64 0.70 -4.35
C ALA A 88 14.95 0.31 -5.68
N PRO A 89 15.19 -0.92 -6.19
CA PRO A 89 14.38 -1.47 -7.27
C PRO A 89 12.99 -1.83 -6.73
N GLY A 90 11.96 -1.42 -7.47
CA GLY A 90 10.57 -1.77 -7.22
C GLY A 90 9.96 -2.57 -8.36
N ARG A 91 8.92 -3.34 -8.06
CA ARG A 91 8.13 -4.12 -9.02
C ARG A 91 6.72 -3.60 -9.07
N TRP A 92 6.31 -3.16 -10.26
CA TRP A 92 4.99 -2.60 -10.53
C TRP A 92 4.10 -3.61 -11.23
N ARG A 93 2.85 -3.72 -10.78
CA ARG A 93 1.79 -4.50 -11.41
C ARG A 93 0.52 -3.66 -11.48
N GLU A 94 -0.24 -3.86 -12.53
CA GLU A 94 -1.49 -3.18 -12.78
C GLU A 94 -2.56 -4.20 -13.15
N ALA A 95 -3.78 -3.96 -12.71
CA ALA A 95 -4.93 -4.79 -13.00
C ALA A 95 -6.16 -3.89 -13.15
N GLU A 96 -6.89 -4.04 -14.24
CA GLU A 96 -8.13 -3.29 -14.42
C GLU A 96 -9.20 -3.71 -13.41
N LEU A 97 -9.21 -4.96 -12.91
CA LEU A 97 -10.30 -5.49 -12.08
C LEU A 97 -11.68 -5.19 -12.70
N VAL A 98 -12.01 -5.84 -13.82
CA VAL A 98 -13.25 -5.58 -14.59
C VAL A 98 -14.51 -5.60 -13.73
N GLU A 99 -14.55 -6.43 -12.69
CA GLU A 99 -15.67 -6.57 -11.75
C GLU A 99 -15.73 -5.49 -10.65
N ALA A 100 -14.65 -4.73 -10.43
CA ALA A 100 -14.63 -3.63 -9.48
C ALA A 100 -15.41 -2.41 -10.00
N GLN A 101 -15.91 -1.59 -9.06
CA GLN A 101 -16.54 -0.31 -9.40
C GLN A 101 -15.57 0.55 -10.23
N PRO A 102 -16.04 1.26 -11.27
CA PRO A 102 -15.16 2.02 -12.15
C PRO A 102 -14.21 3.00 -11.45
N SER A 103 -14.63 3.59 -10.33
CA SER A 103 -13.83 4.50 -9.51
C SER A 103 -12.66 3.83 -8.77
N LEU A 104 -12.67 2.51 -8.66
CA LEU A 104 -11.63 1.71 -7.99
C LEU A 104 -10.64 1.08 -8.99
N ARG A 105 -10.79 1.40 -10.28
CA ARG A 105 -9.94 0.91 -11.37
C ARG A 105 -9.02 2.03 -11.89
N PRO A 106 -7.80 1.71 -12.33
CA PRO A 106 -7.14 0.41 -12.17
C PRO A 106 -6.72 0.18 -10.71
N VAL A 107 -6.32 -1.05 -10.39
CA VAL A 107 -5.61 -1.38 -9.17
C VAL A 107 -4.14 -1.55 -9.48
N VAL A 108 -3.32 -0.85 -8.71
CA VAL A 108 -1.87 -0.87 -8.82
C VAL A 108 -1.28 -1.55 -7.59
N GLU A 109 -0.23 -2.33 -7.80
CA GLU A 109 0.66 -2.84 -6.77
C GLU A 109 2.09 -2.47 -7.08
N LEU A 110 2.74 -1.86 -6.10
CA LEU A 110 4.16 -1.53 -6.13
C LEU A 110 4.82 -2.21 -4.94
N GLU A 111 5.70 -3.17 -5.20
CA GLU A 111 6.50 -3.86 -4.19
C GLU A 111 7.94 -3.37 -4.22
N TRP A 112 8.54 -3.14 -3.07
CA TRP A 112 9.98 -2.83 -2.96
C TRP A 112 10.52 -3.28 -1.60
N HIS A 113 11.85 -3.23 -1.46
CA HIS A 113 12.53 -3.50 -0.19
C HIS A 113 13.36 -2.29 0.19
N ALA A 114 13.10 -1.72 1.38
CA ALA A 114 13.92 -0.68 1.96
C ALA A 114 14.05 -0.89 3.48
N HIS A 115 15.17 -0.46 4.07
CA HIS A 115 15.38 -0.43 5.53
C HIS A 115 15.16 -1.77 6.26
N GLY A 116 15.45 -2.89 5.57
CA GLY A 116 15.23 -4.23 6.10
C GLY A 116 13.75 -4.65 6.17
N LEU A 117 12.87 -3.98 5.41
CA LEU A 117 11.43 -4.22 5.39
C LEU A 117 10.96 -4.52 3.95
N HIS A 118 10.11 -5.53 3.83
CA HIS A 118 9.31 -5.75 2.64
C HIS A 118 8.13 -4.78 2.66
N LEU A 119 7.97 -4.03 1.57
CA LEU A 119 6.99 -2.97 1.43
C LEU A 119 6.12 -3.25 0.20
N ARG A 120 4.83 -3.03 0.34
CA ARG A 120 3.89 -3.12 -0.79
C ARG A 120 2.85 -2.01 -0.68
N LEU A 121 2.79 -1.17 -1.69
CA LEU A 121 1.75 -0.16 -1.87
C LEU A 121 0.69 -0.72 -2.81
N THR A 122 -0.56 -0.82 -2.34
CA THR A 122 -1.71 -1.12 -3.19
C THR A 122 -2.56 0.13 -3.32
N ALA A 123 -2.86 0.54 -4.54
CA ALA A 123 -3.67 1.71 -4.82
C ALA A 123 -4.88 1.34 -5.66
N GLN A 124 -6.05 1.86 -5.30
CA GLN A 124 -7.29 1.67 -6.07
C GLN A 124 -7.84 3.02 -6.54
N GLY A 125 -8.24 3.04 -7.80
CA GLY A 125 -8.77 4.22 -8.47
C GLY A 125 -7.72 4.98 -9.29
N PRO A 126 -8.07 6.15 -9.82
CA PRO A 126 -7.22 6.89 -10.74
C PRO A 126 -6.03 7.50 -9.99
N TRP A 127 -4.89 6.80 -10.02
CA TRP A 127 -3.63 7.27 -9.50
C TRP A 127 -2.63 7.52 -10.63
N PRO A 128 -2.04 8.73 -10.73
CA PRO A 128 -0.90 8.95 -11.60
C PRO A 128 0.28 8.08 -11.14
N PRO A 129 0.97 7.35 -12.04
CA PRO A 129 2.06 6.46 -11.64
C PRO A 129 3.18 7.16 -10.86
N GLU A 130 3.54 8.37 -11.28
CA GLU A 130 4.54 9.22 -10.63
C GLU A 130 4.14 9.56 -9.19
N ARG A 131 2.83 9.69 -8.90
CA ARG A 131 2.35 9.97 -7.56
C ARG A 131 2.51 8.78 -6.63
N LEU A 132 2.29 7.57 -7.13
CA LEU A 132 2.48 6.34 -6.35
C LEU A 132 3.96 6.10 -6.05
N VAL A 133 4.84 6.38 -7.01
CA VAL A 133 6.30 6.34 -6.79
C VAL A 133 6.73 7.40 -5.78
N GLU A 134 6.21 8.63 -5.86
CA GLU A 134 6.49 9.68 -4.88
C GLU A 134 6.06 9.27 -3.46
N ILE A 135 4.86 8.71 -3.30
CA ILE A 135 4.37 8.19 -2.03
C ILE A 135 5.30 7.08 -1.52
N ALA A 136 5.65 6.10 -2.35
CA ALA A 136 6.56 5.01 -1.98
C ALA A 136 7.95 5.53 -1.56
N ASN A 137 8.50 6.53 -2.27
CA ASN A 137 9.77 7.17 -1.93
C ASN A 137 9.74 7.91 -0.60
N SER A 138 8.56 8.39 -0.20
CA SER A 138 8.37 9.10 1.07
C SER A 138 8.24 8.17 2.28
N VAL A 139 8.22 6.85 2.06
CA VAL A 139 8.22 5.84 3.13
C VAL A 139 9.64 5.68 3.65
N VAL A 140 9.97 6.47 4.67
CA VAL A 140 11.28 6.48 5.32
C VAL A 140 11.14 6.05 6.78
N PRO A 141 12.21 5.54 7.42
CA PRO A 141 12.20 5.22 8.84
C PRO A 141 11.86 6.48 9.66
N GLY A 142 10.98 6.31 10.65
CA GLY A 142 10.68 7.33 11.66
C GLY A 142 11.80 7.48 12.69
#